data_AF-A0A662WNW1-F1
#
_entry.id   AF-A0A662WNW1-F1
#
_cell.length_a   1.000
_cell.length_b   1.000
_cell.length_c   1.000
_cell.angle_alpha   90.00
_cell.angle_beta   90.00
_cell.angle_gamma   90.00
#
_symmetry.space_group_name_H-M   'P 1'
#
loop_
_entity.id
_entity.type
_entity.pdbx_description
1 polymer ?
#
loop_
_entity_poly.entity_id
_entity_poly.type
_entity_poly.pdbx_seq_one_letter_code
_entity_poly.pdbx_strand_id
1 'polypeptide(L)'
;SEINDLSISGLTVDILSKRRLHRPGFHFGVRRKTPPASEYKASLITGSMVADLLAAEPWEVLNVNVPSLTFDPNLSMGDLAEAYSRFEDSYRQAYWESTHYLQITGAMRQADPALDAYCGERKQRRSHAGGRWKKILAMILRLMGERHCDLDLLLDPFFLQFPALGESGFWYPGIEDGADPATLLDALAISDAADPWRNHHRDAMADHPSMDILRLEDKFVPKPLAAP
;
A
#
# COMPACT_ATOMS: atom_id res chain seq x y z
N SER A 1 26.61 8.02 28.67
CA SER A 1 25.27 8.24 29.27
C SER A 1 24.29 7.49 28.41
N GLU A 2 23.46 6.67 29.04
CA GLU A 2 22.86 5.43 28.54
C GLU A 2 21.91 5.61 27.34
N ILE A 3 22.29 5.04 26.19
CA ILE A 3 21.37 4.64 25.12
C ILE A 3 21.36 3.10 25.08
N ASN A 4 21.23 2.44 26.23
CA ASN A 4 21.17 0.97 26.29
C ASN A 4 19.77 0.42 26.60
N ASP A 5 18.83 1.29 27.00
CA ASP A 5 17.47 0.90 27.41
C ASP A 5 16.36 1.69 26.68
N LEU A 6 16.41 1.73 25.35
CA LEU A 6 15.18 1.91 24.57
C LEU A 6 14.40 0.58 24.59
N SER A 7 13.69 0.36 25.68
CA SER A 7 12.76 -0.76 25.81
C SER A 7 11.55 -0.52 24.92
N ILE A 8 11.23 -1.47 24.03
CA ILE A 8 9.99 -1.52 23.22
C ILE A 8 8.78 -1.87 24.13
N SER A 9 8.78 -1.46 25.39
CA SER A 9 7.76 -1.85 26.39
C SER A 9 6.37 -1.24 26.12
N GLY A 10 6.24 -0.33 25.14
CA GLY A 10 4.99 0.32 24.79
C GLY A 10 4.48 0.09 23.36
N LEU A 11 5.26 -0.54 22.47
CA LEU A 11 4.85 -0.73 21.08
C LEU A 11 4.08 -2.04 20.94
N THR A 12 2.84 -1.96 20.43
CA THR A 12 1.99 -3.14 20.22
C THR A 12 1.59 -3.24 18.75
N VAL A 13 1.13 -4.43 18.35
CA VAL A 13 0.55 -4.64 17.00
C VAL A 13 -0.60 -3.66 16.76
N ASP A 14 -1.44 -3.40 17.77
CA ASP A 14 -2.55 -2.47 17.63
C ASP A 14 -2.06 -1.04 17.36
N ILE A 15 -1.05 -0.59 18.10
CA ILE A 15 -0.41 0.72 17.89
C ILE A 15 0.17 0.77 16.47
N LEU A 16 1.00 -0.19 16.07
CA LEU A 16 1.60 -0.21 14.73
C LEU A 16 0.57 -0.27 13.60
N SER A 17 -0.53 -1.00 13.80
CA SER A 17 -1.59 -1.11 12.80
C SER A 17 -2.40 0.17 12.59
N LYS A 18 -2.36 1.10 13.56
CA LYS A 18 -3.16 2.34 13.56
C LYS A 18 -2.31 3.59 13.43
N ARG A 19 -1.04 3.52 13.84
CA ARG A 19 -0.16 4.68 13.92
C ARG A 19 0.41 4.97 12.54
N ARG A 20 0.44 6.26 12.21
CA ARG A 20 1.14 6.74 11.04
C ARG A 20 2.62 6.83 11.32
N LEU A 21 3.40 6.31 10.38
CA LEU A 21 4.86 6.42 10.41
C LEU A 21 5.35 7.67 9.67
N HIS A 22 4.49 8.29 8.86
CA HIS A 22 4.80 9.48 8.07
C HIS A 22 3.64 10.48 8.05
N ARG A 23 3.95 11.71 7.62
CA ARG A 23 2.95 12.77 7.38
C ARG A 23 2.12 12.45 6.12
N PRO A 24 0.83 12.83 6.05
CA PRO A 24 0.05 12.70 4.81
C PRO A 24 0.78 13.35 3.63
N GLY A 25 0.74 12.72 2.47
CA GLY A 25 1.45 13.22 1.30
C GLY A 25 2.89 12.70 1.17
N PHE A 26 3.36 11.86 2.11
CA PHE A 26 4.69 11.27 1.99
C PHE A 26 4.69 10.13 0.98
N HIS A 27 3.90 9.07 1.20
CA HIS A 27 3.85 7.91 0.30
C HIS A 27 2.66 7.95 -0.66
N PHE A 28 1.52 8.47 -0.20
CA PHE A 28 0.31 8.60 -1.00
C PHE A 28 -0.04 10.07 -1.23
N GLY A 29 -0.83 10.36 -2.26
CA GLY A 29 -1.36 11.70 -2.49
C GLY A 29 -2.15 12.22 -1.28
N VAL A 30 -2.27 13.54 -1.12
CA VAL A 30 -3.09 14.13 -0.04
C VAL A 30 -4.57 14.06 -0.43
N ARG A 31 -5.44 13.72 0.52
CA ARG A 31 -6.89 13.68 0.28
C ARG A 31 -7.40 15.07 -0.10
N ARG A 32 -8.02 15.15 -1.27
CA ARG A 32 -8.70 16.36 -1.75
C ARG A 32 -10.18 16.33 -1.40
N LYS A 33 -10.84 17.49 -1.52
CA LYS A 33 -12.31 17.57 -1.45
C LYS A 33 -12.90 16.73 -2.58
N THR A 34 -14.04 16.09 -2.32
CA THR A 34 -14.77 15.35 -3.36
C THR A 34 -15.15 16.33 -4.48
N PRO A 35 -14.72 16.07 -5.73
CA PRO A 35 -15.14 16.87 -6.87
C PRO A 35 -16.64 16.69 -7.15
N PRO A 36 -17.31 17.72 -7.70
CA PRO A 36 -18.63 17.58 -8.31
C PRO A 36 -18.71 16.41 -9.30
N ALA A 37 -19.86 15.77 -9.39
CA ALA A 37 -20.09 14.65 -10.31
C ALA A 37 -19.95 15.03 -11.80
N SER A 38 -19.99 16.33 -12.13
CA SER A 38 -19.74 16.83 -13.48
C SER A 38 -18.26 16.85 -13.87
N GLU A 39 -17.35 16.76 -12.90
CA GLU A 39 -15.91 16.88 -13.13
C GLU A 39 -15.23 15.52 -13.35
N TYR A 40 -15.95 14.41 -13.17
CA TYR A 40 -15.43 13.07 -13.45
C TYR A 40 -16.51 12.21 -14.12
N LYS A 41 -16.08 11.15 -14.80
CA LYS A 41 -16.95 10.24 -15.55
C LYS A 41 -17.64 9.23 -14.62
N ALA A 42 -18.56 9.72 -13.79
CA ALA A 42 -19.38 8.88 -12.91
C ALA A 42 -20.16 7.80 -13.68
N SER A 43 -20.48 8.05 -14.96
CA SER A 43 -21.13 7.10 -15.87
C SER A 43 -20.30 5.83 -16.13
N LEU A 44 -18.99 5.84 -15.89
CA LEU A 44 -18.14 4.65 -16.01
C LEU A 44 -18.26 3.73 -14.78
N ILE A 45 -18.80 4.21 -13.66
CA ILE A 45 -18.91 3.43 -12.43
C ILE A 45 -20.20 2.61 -12.47
N THR A 46 -20.19 1.58 -13.30
CA THR A 46 -21.25 0.58 -13.45
C THR A 46 -20.72 -0.80 -13.12
N GLY A 47 -21.60 -1.74 -12.78
CA GLY A 47 -21.26 -3.12 -12.47
C GLY A 47 -20.51 -3.81 -13.61
N SER A 48 -20.93 -3.59 -14.85
CA SER A 48 -20.25 -4.16 -16.03
C SER A 48 -18.83 -3.62 -16.18
N MET A 49 -18.66 -2.30 -16.13
CA MET A 49 -17.33 -1.69 -16.28
C MET A 49 -16.38 -2.08 -15.14
N VAL A 50 -16.90 -2.20 -13.91
CA VAL A 50 -16.12 -2.69 -12.77
C VAL A 50 -15.75 -4.17 -12.96
N ALA A 51 -16.66 -5.00 -13.47
CA ALA A 51 -16.35 -6.40 -13.77
C ALA A 51 -15.26 -6.52 -14.84
N ASP A 52 -15.35 -5.74 -15.92
CA ASP A 52 -14.33 -5.70 -16.97
C ASP A 52 -12.97 -5.25 -16.43
N LEU A 53 -12.96 -4.22 -15.56
CA LEU A 53 -11.76 -3.77 -14.86
C LEU A 53 -11.13 -4.86 -14.00
N LEU A 54 -11.93 -5.59 -13.21
CA LEU A 54 -11.41 -6.65 -12.34
C LEU A 54 -10.92 -7.87 -13.13
N ALA A 55 -11.55 -8.18 -14.27
CA ALA A 55 -11.14 -9.27 -15.15
C ALA A 55 -9.77 -9.02 -15.79
N ALA A 56 -9.32 -7.76 -15.88
CA ALA A 56 -7.98 -7.39 -16.34
C ALA A 56 -6.90 -7.53 -15.26
N GLU A 57 -7.26 -7.89 -14.03
CA GLU A 57 -6.35 -8.08 -12.90
C GLU A 57 -5.35 -6.90 -12.70
N PRO A 58 -5.83 -5.64 -12.59
CA PRO A 58 -4.97 -4.46 -12.61
C PRO A 58 -3.98 -4.39 -11.44
N TRP A 59 -4.21 -5.17 -10.38
CA TRP A 59 -3.29 -5.30 -9.26
C TRP A 59 -1.99 -6.07 -9.60
N GLU A 60 -1.89 -6.71 -10.77
CA GLU A 60 -0.65 -7.33 -11.22
C GLU A 60 0.47 -6.32 -11.46
N VAL A 61 0.16 -5.02 -11.61
CA VAL A 61 1.18 -3.96 -11.58
C VAL A 61 1.98 -3.94 -10.26
N LEU A 62 1.40 -4.47 -9.18
CA LEU A 62 2.08 -4.60 -7.89
C LEU A 62 2.98 -5.85 -7.81
N ASN A 63 2.94 -6.73 -8.80
CA ASN A 63 3.75 -7.96 -8.90
C ASN A 63 5.17 -7.69 -9.43
N VAL A 64 5.83 -6.68 -8.86
CA VAL A 64 7.20 -6.33 -9.23
C VAL A 64 8.13 -6.76 -8.10
N ASN A 65 9.25 -7.37 -8.45
CA ASN A 65 10.29 -7.68 -7.48
C ASN A 65 10.93 -6.36 -6.99
N VAL A 66 10.66 -6.01 -5.74
CA VAL A 66 11.20 -4.80 -5.11
C VAL A 66 12.29 -5.18 -4.14
N PRO A 67 13.54 -4.70 -4.35
CA PRO A 67 14.60 -4.96 -3.39
C PRO A 67 14.29 -4.25 -2.07
N SER A 68 14.51 -4.93 -0.96
CA SER A 68 14.50 -4.30 0.35
C SER A 68 15.71 -3.38 0.50
N LEU A 69 15.49 -2.23 1.14
CA LEU A 69 16.52 -1.21 1.37
C LEU A 69 17.07 -1.22 2.80
N THR A 70 16.32 -1.81 3.74
CA THR A 70 16.64 -1.84 5.18
C THR A 70 17.17 -3.19 5.64
N PHE A 71 17.14 -4.22 4.78
CA PHE A 71 17.64 -5.56 5.08
C PHE A 71 17.97 -6.35 3.82
N ASP A 72 18.69 -7.47 3.96
CA ASP A 72 18.94 -8.41 2.87
C ASP A 72 18.18 -9.71 3.17
N PRO A 73 17.14 -10.08 2.41
CA PRO A 73 16.33 -11.27 2.66
C PRO A 73 17.12 -12.59 2.70
N ASN A 74 18.29 -12.64 2.06
CA ASN A 74 19.14 -13.84 2.00
C ASN A 74 20.12 -13.93 3.18
N LEU A 75 20.46 -12.79 3.80
CA LEU A 75 21.43 -12.72 4.89
C LEU A 75 20.77 -12.43 6.26
N SER A 76 19.62 -11.76 6.28
CA SER A 76 18.90 -11.38 7.49
C SER A 76 17.38 -11.35 7.27
N MET A 77 16.62 -11.72 8.31
CA MET A 77 15.15 -11.63 8.32
C MET A 77 14.44 -12.39 7.16
N GLY A 78 15.03 -13.48 6.66
CA GLY A 78 14.46 -14.30 5.58
C GLY A 78 13.06 -14.84 5.88
N ASP A 79 12.80 -15.29 7.12
CA ASP A 79 11.46 -15.74 7.54
C ASP A 79 10.39 -14.63 7.39
N LEU A 80 10.76 -13.37 7.68
CA LEU A 80 9.86 -12.23 7.51
C LEU A 80 9.61 -11.97 6.03
N ALA A 81 10.67 -12.00 5.21
CA ALA A 81 10.56 -11.81 3.76
C ALA A 81 9.64 -12.86 3.14
N GLU A 82 9.85 -14.15 3.45
CA GLU A 82 9.02 -15.25 2.95
C GLU A 82 7.57 -15.13 3.41
N ALA A 83 7.34 -14.82 4.70
CA ALA A 83 6.01 -14.62 5.23
C ALA A 83 5.29 -13.44 4.57
N TYR A 84 6.02 -12.36 4.30
CA TYR A 84 5.49 -11.18 3.64
C TYR A 84 5.22 -11.42 2.14
N SER A 85 6.10 -12.08 1.40
CA SER A 85 5.86 -12.38 -0.02
C SER A 85 4.59 -13.20 -0.21
N ARG A 86 4.36 -14.24 0.63
CA ARG A 86 3.09 -14.99 0.63
C ARG A 86 1.88 -14.13 0.95
N PHE A 87 2.06 -13.15 1.84
CA PHE A 87 1.01 -12.19 2.18
C PHE A 87 0.71 -11.26 0.99
N GLU A 88 1.74 -10.70 0.36
CA GLU A 88 1.61 -9.84 -0.81
C GLU A 88 0.86 -10.58 -1.94
N ASP A 89 1.31 -11.78 -2.31
CA ASP A 89 0.66 -12.62 -3.34
C ASP A 89 -0.84 -12.81 -3.09
N SER A 90 -1.24 -12.97 -1.83
CA SER A 90 -2.63 -13.20 -1.45
C SER A 90 -3.49 -11.93 -1.41
N TYR A 91 -2.87 -10.75 -1.27
CA TYR A 91 -3.58 -9.51 -0.90
C TYR A 91 -3.28 -8.30 -1.79
N ARG A 92 -2.47 -8.42 -2.85
CA ARG A 92 -2.20 -7.32 -3.81
C ARG A 92 -3.47 -6.59 -4.25
N GLN A 93 -4.51 -7.34 -4.61
CA GLN A 93 -5.80 -6.76 -5.00
C GLN A 93 -6.35 -5.81 -3.93
N ALA A 94 -6.30 -6.18 -2.65
CA ALA A 94 -6.81 -5.33 -1.58
C ALA A 94 -6.03 -4.01 -1.44
N TYR A 95 -4.72 -4.04 -1.71
CA TYR A 95 -3.85 -2.86 -1.69
C TYR A 95 -4.09 -1.96 -2.91
N TRP A 96 -4.17 -2.53 -4.10
CA TRP A 96 -4.51 -1.80 -5.32
C TRP A 96 -5.91 -1.15 -5.21
N GLU A 97 -6.90 -1.88 -4.70
CA GLU A 97 -8.25 -1.35 -4.45
C GLU A 97 -8.28 -0.23 -3.40
N SER A 98 -7.23 -0.09 -2.59
CA SER A 98 -7.14 0.96 -1.56
C SER A 98 -6.64 2.29 -2.09
N THR A 99 -5.87 2.28 -3.18
CA THR A 99 -5.41 3.46 -3.92
C THR A 99 -6.33 3.79 -5.11
N HIS A 100 -7.17 2.83 -5.54
CA HIS A 100 -8.17 2.95 -6.60
C HIS A 100 -9.62 2.85 -6.07
N TYR A 101 -9.92 3.54 -4.98
CA TYR A 101 -11.24 3.52 -4.36
C TYR A 101 -12.26 4.32 -5.18
N LEU A 102 -13.09 3.61 -5.96
CA LEU A 102 -14.22 4.18 -6.70
C LEU A 102 -15.31 4.76 -5.79
N GLN A 103 -15.89 5.90 -6.19
CA GLN A 103 -17.01 6.55 -5.49
C GLN A 103 -18.36 5.86 -5.71
N ILE A 104 -18.49 4.62 -5.22
CA ILE A 104 -19.74 3.87 -5.31
C ILE A 104 -20.67 4.28 -4.16
N THR A 105 -21.75 4.99 -4.48
CA THR A 105 -22.73 5.46 -3.49
C THR A 105 -23.73 4.36 -3.10
N GLY A 106 -24.44 4.56 -1.98
CA GLY A 106 -25.51 3.64 -1.58
C GLY A 106 -26.63 3.52 -2.62
N ALA A 107 -26.98 4.62 -3.30
CA ALA A 107 -27.97 4.60 -4.37
C ALA A 107 -27.50 3.77 -5.57
N MET A 108 -26.22 3.87 -5.95
CA MET A 108 -25.65 3.05 -7.02
C MET A 108 -25.69 1.56 -6.68
N ARG A 109 -25.37 1.19 -5.43
CA ARG A 109 -25.46 -0.20 -4.95
C ARG A 109 -26.89 -0.74 -4.96
N GLN A 110 -27.87 0.10 -4.63
CA GLN A 110 -29.28 -0.27 -4.70
C GLN A 110 -29.76 -0.46 -6.15
N ALA A 111 -29.22 0.33 -7.08
CA ALA A 111 -29.58 0.26 -8.50
C ALA A 111 -28.83 -0.85 -9.27
N ASP A 112 -27.63 -1.22 -8.82
CA ASP A 112 -26.73 -2.16 -9.49
C ASP A 112 -26.19 -3.22 -8.50
N PRO A 113 -26.75 -4.44 -8.51
CA PRO A 113 -26.33 -5.52 -7.62
C PRO A 113 -24.86 -5.93 -7.76
N ALA A 114 -24.26 -5.76 -8.95
CA ALA A 114 -22.85 -6.10 -9.15
C ALA A 114 -21.94 -5.10 -8.43
N LEU A 115 -22.31 -3.82 -8.39
CA LEU A 115 -21.61 -2.82 -7.56
C LEU A 115 -21.76 -3.09 -6.06
N ASP A 116 -22.93 -3.58 -5.62
CA ASP A 116 -23.14 -3.97 -4.23
C ASP A 116 -22.24 -5.14 -3.82
N ALA A 117 -22.22 -6.19 -4.65
CA ALA A 117 -21.37 -7.36 -4.47
C ALA A 117 -19.89 -6.96 -4.41
N TYR A 118 -19.42 -6.18 -5.40
CA TYR A 118 -18.05 -5.67 -5.43
C TYR A 118 -17.68 -4.93 -4.14
N CYS A 119 -18.52 -4.01 -3.66
CA CYS A 119 -18.28 -3.27 -2.41
C CYS A 119 -18.18 -4.22 -1.20
N GLY A 120 -19.03 -5.24 -1.15
CA GLY A 120 -19.03 -6.27 -0.11
C GLY A 120 -17.73 -7.07 -0.10
N GLU A 121 -17.33 -7.59 -1.26
CA GLU A 121 -16.12 -8.39 -1.41
C GLU A 121 -14.85 -7.58 -1.14
N ARG A 122 -14.75 -6.36 -1.68
CA ARG A 122 -13.63 -5.44 -1.43
C ARG A 122 -13.46 -5.19 0.07
N LYS A 123 -14.57 -4.97 0.79
CA LYS A 123 -14.54 -4.80 2.25
C LYS A 123 -14.00 -6.04 2.95
N GLN A 124 -14.40 -7.24 2.51
CA GLN A 124 -13.90 -8.50 3.06
C GLN A 124 -12.40 -8.69 2.76
N ARG A 125 -11.96 -8.50 1.51
CA ARG A 125 -10.55 -8.53 1.11
C ARG A 125 -9.70 -7.60 1.97
N ARG A 126 -10.13 -6.35 2.15
CA ARG A 126 -9.44 -5.36 2.99
C ARG A 126 -9.37 -5.78 4.47
N SER A 127 -10.44 -6.38 4.99
CA SER A 127 -10.50 -6.87 6.37
C SER A 127 -9.55 -8.06 6.59
N HIS A 128 -9.55 -9.03 5.66
CA HIS A 128 -8.63 -10.17 5.68
C HIS A 128 -7.17 -9.74 5.54
N ALA A 129 -6.86 -8.85 4.61
CA ALA A 129 -5.53 -8.25 4.47
C ALA A 129 -5.09 -7.58 5.78
N GLY A 130 -5.97 -6.77 6.41
CA GLY A 130 -5.69 -6.16 7.70
C GLY A 130 -5.45 -7.18 8.83
N GLY A 131 -6.24 -8.26 8.87
CA GLY A 131 -6.07 -9.33 9.85
C GLY A 131 -4.76 -10.10 9.68
N ARG A 132 -4.33 -10.35 8.44
CA ARG A 132 -3.06 -11.02 8.14
C ARG A 132 -1.85 -10.10 8.30
N TRP A 133 -1.98 -8.82 7.97
CA TRP A 133 -0.95 -7.81 8.20
C TRP A 133 -0.56 -7.72 9.68
N LYS A 134 -1.53 -7.83 10.60
CA LYS A 134 -1.24 -7.89 12.04
C LYS A 134 -0.31 -9.03 12.45
N LYS A 135 -0.29 -10.15 11.71
CA LYS A 135 0.66 -11.25 11.95
C LYS A 135 2.08 -10.88 11.49
N ILE A 136 2.20 -10.20 10.36
CA ILE A 136 3.48 -9.64 9.87
C ILE A 136 4.03 -8.61 10.88
N LEU A 137 3.17 -7.70 11.37
CA LEU A 137 3.56 -6.73 12.40
C LEU A 137 4.03 -7.41 13.69
N ALA A 138 3.46 -8.55 14.08
CA ALA A 138 3.92 -9.30 15.25
C ALA A 138 5.32 -9.89 15.05
N MET A 139 5.64 -10.36 13.84
CA MET A 139 7.01 -10.79 13.48
C MET A 139 7.99 -9.62 13.53
N ILE A 140 7.61 -8.48 12.96
CA ILE A 140 8.42 -7.26 12.98
C ILE A 140 8.69 -6.80 14.42
N LEU A 141 7.67 -6.78 15.29
CA LEU A 141 7.86 -6.42 16.70
C LEU A 141 8.83 -7.34 17.43
N ARG A 142 8.77 -8.64 17.14
CA ARG A 142 9.72 -9.61 17.70
C ARG A 142 11.15 -9.29 17.24
N LEU A 143 11.35 -9.05 15.95
CA LEU A 143 12.65 -8.70 15.37
C LEU A 143 13.19 -7.37 15.93
N MET A 144 12.32 -6.38 16.15
CA MET A 144 12.70 -5.14 16.85
C MET A 144 13.14 -5.44 18.29
N GLY A 145 12.41 -6.30 19.01
CA GLY A 145 12.77 -6.75 20.37
C GLY A 145 14.11 -7.46 20.44
N GLU A 146 14.45 -8.20 19.39
CA GLU A 146 15.73 -8.91 19.21
C GLU A 146 16.84 -8.00 18.63
N ARG A 147 16.56 -6.71 18.43
CA ARG A 147 17.47 -5.70 17.86
C ARG A 147 17.96 -6.02 16.44
N HIS A 148 17.09 -6.62 15.62
CA HIS A 148 17.36 -6.88 14.20
C HIS A 148 16.87 -5.74 13.27
N CYS A 149 15.92 -4.92 13.71
CA CYS A 149 15.37 -3.81 12.93
C CYS A 149 14.75 -2.71 13.82
N ASP A 150 14.34 -1.60 13.21
CA ASP A 150 13.60 -0.49 13.84
C ASP A 150 12.38 -0.10 12.98
N LEU A 151 11.68 0.98 13.35
CA LEU A 151 10.46 1.45 12.69
C LEU A 151 10.65 1.85 11.21
N ASP A 152 11.88 2.15 10.80
CA ASP A 152 12.23 2.46 9.40
C ASP A 152 12.03 1.27 8.46
N LEU A 153 12.04 0.03 8.98
CA LEU A 153 11.68 -1.18 8.23
C LEU A 153 10.28 -1.07 7.62
N LEU A 154 9.33 -0.48 8.35
CA LEU A 154 7.95 -0.32 7.87
C LEU A 154 7.82 0.79 6.81
N LEU A 155 8.87 1.58 6.58
CA LEU A 155 8.97 2.53 5.48
C LEU A 155 9.71 1.94 4.27
N ASP A 156 10.18 0.70 4.34
CA ASP A 156 10.84 0.04 3.22
C ASP A 156 9.85 -0.16 2.05
N PRO A 157 10.23 0.18 0.80
CA PRO A 157 9.37 -0.04 -0.35
C PRO A 157 9.00 -1.50 -0.54
N PHE A 158 9.74 -2.46 0.04
CA PHE A 158 9.36 -3.86 0.07
C PHE A 158 7.90 -4.07 0.54
N PHE A 159 7.44 -3.31 1.55
CA PHE A 159 6.10 -3.45 2.11
C PHE A 159 5.06 -2.52 1.45
N LEU A 160 3.98 -3.10 0.94
CA LEU A 160 2.78 -2.38 0.51
C LEU A 160 2.06 -1.79 1.72
N GLN A 161 1.55 -0.57 1.55
CA GLN A 161 0.88 0.18 2.61
C GLN A 161 -0.56 0.50 2.22
N PHE A 162 -1.42 0.61 3.23
CA PHE A 162 -2.76 1.18 3.04
C PHE A 162 -2.70 2.69 3.24
N PRO A 163 -3.38 3.49 2.40
CA PRO A 163 -3.50 4.93 2.64
C PRO A 163 -4.08 5.20 4.02
N ALA A 164 -3.40 6.08 4.78
CA ALA A 164 -3.85 6.52 6.07
C ALA A 164 -4.97 7.56 5.94
N LEU A 165 -5.63 7.90 7.05
CA LEU A 165 -6.73 8.86 7.06
C LEU A 165 -6.31 10.23 6.44
N GLY A 166 -6.99 10.76 5.44
CA GLY A 166 -6.57 12.04 4.85
C GLY A 166 -5.40 11.95 3.86
N GLU A 167 -4.94 10.74 3.58
CA GLU A 167 -4.32 10.43 2.30
C GLU A 167 -5.39 10.05 1.28
N SER A 168 -5.05 10.23 0.02
CA SER A 168 -5.90 9.93 -1.11
C SER A 168 -5.87 8.44 -1.37
N GLY A 169 -7.04 7.82 -1.33
CA GLY A 169 -7.27 6.54 -1.99
C GLY A 169 -8.43 6.62 -2.96
N PHE A 170 -9.13 7.76 -3.01
CA PHE A 170 -10.30 7.92 -3.86
C PHE A 170 -9.89 8.14 -5.31
N TRP A 171 -10.61 7.46 -6.18
CA TRP A 171 -10.41 7.50 -7.61
C TRP A 171 -11.67 8.01 -8.28
N TYR A 172 -11.48 9.02 -9.12
CA TYR A 172 -12.52 9.74 -9.85
C TYR A 172 -12.18 9.62 -11.34
N PRO A 173 -12.68 8.59 -12.04
CA PRO A 173 -12.29 8.32 -13.43
C PRO A 173 -12.47 9.54 -14.35
N GLY A 174 -11.42 9.96 -15.05
CA GLY A 174 -11.47 11.09 -15.98
C GLY A 174 -11.54 12.47 -15.32
N ILE A 175 -11.00 12.61 -14.11
CA ILE A 175 -10.85 13.90 -13.41
C ILE A 175 -9.65 14.70 -13.92
N GLU A 176 -8.72 14.03 -14.59
CA GLU A 176 -7.50 14.60 -15.15
C GLU A 176 -7.82 15.56 -16.31
N ASP A 177 -7.05 16.65 -16.43
CA ASP A 177 -7.33 17.70 -17.41
C ASP A 177 -7.26 17.16 -18.84
N GLY A 178 -8.29 17.46 -19.64
CA GLY A 178 -8.43 16.96 -21.01
C GLY A 178 -8.73 15.46 -21.15
N ALA A 179 -8.97 14.73 -20.05
CA ALA A 179 -9.27 13.31 -20.10
C ALA A 179 -10.71 13.03 -20.58
N ASP A 180 -10.87 12.08 -21.50
CA ASP A 180 -12.17 11.56 -21.94
C ASP A 180 -12.14 10.02 -22.07
N PRO A 181 -11.95 9.29 -20.96
CA PRO A 181 -11.85 7.84 -20.99
C PRO A 181 -13.20 7.20 -21.38
N ALA A 182 -13.15 6.20 -22.26
CA ALA A 182 -14.32 5.43 -22.67
C ALA A 182 -14.61 4.25 -21.72
N THR A 183 -13.57 3.75 -21.05
CA THR A 183 -13.64 2.62 -20.12
C THR A 183 -12.93 2.92 -18.80
N LEU A 184 -13.16 2.10 -17.77
CA LEU A 184 -12.38 2.20 -16.53
C LEU A 184 -10.91 1.82 -16.74
N LEU A 185 -10.58 1.01 -17.74
CA LEU A 185 -9.19 0.68 -18.08
C LEU A 185 -8.45 1.87 -18.70
N ASP A 186 -9.13 2.63 -19.58
CA ASP A 186 -8.57 3.87 -20.11
C ASP A 186 -8.34 4.90 -19.00
N ALA A 187 -9.33 5.05 -18.11
CA ALA A 187 -9.21 5.93 -16.96
C ALA A 187 -8.09 5.50 -16.01
N LEU A 188 -7.88 4.19 -15.84
CA LEU A 188 -6.82 3.65 -14.99
C LEU A 188 -5.44 4.04 -15.54
N ALA A 189 -5.20 3.82 -16.84
CA ALA A 189 -3.94 4.18 -17.48
C ALA A 189 -3.63 5.67 -17.35
N ILE A 190 -4.65 6.53 -17.48
CA ILE A 190 -4.52 7.98 -17.31
C ILE A 190 -4.16 8.34 -15.86
N SER A 191 -4.91 7.80 -14.89
CA SER A 191 -4.69 8.09 -13.47
C SER A 191 -3.35 7.58 -12.97
N ASP A 192 -2.91 6.40 -13.39
CA ASP A 192 -1.63 5.82 -13.00
C ASP A 192 -0.45 6.63 -13.53
N ALA A 193 -0.55 7.10 -14.78
CA ALA A 193 0.45 7.98 -15.36
C ALA A 193 0.51 9.35 -14.66
N ALA A 194 -0.63 9.87 -14.20
CA ALA A 194 -0.71 11.15 -13.49
C ALA A 194 -0.22 11.06 -12.04
N ASP A 195 -0.46 9.93 -11.37
CA ASP A 195 -0.23 9.72 -9.95
C ASP A 195 0.50 8.37 -9.70
N PRO A 196 1.84 8.28 -9.88
CA PRO A 196 2.58 7.01 -9.71
C PRO A 196 2.45 6.34 -8.33
N TRP A 197 2.11 7.13 -7.30
CA TRP A 197 1.83 6.62 -5.96
C TRP A 197 0.62 5.67 -5.92
N ARG A 198 -0.27 5.71 -6.92
CA ARG A 198 -1.42 4.80 -7.01
C ARG A 198 -1.01 3.34 -7.15
N ASN A 199 0.13 3.10 -7.77
CA ASN A 199 0.76 1.78 -7.89
C ASN A 199 1.91 1.60 -6.90
N HIS A 200 1.89 2.33 -5.78
CA HIS A 200 2.94 2.28 -4.75
C HIS A 200 4.35 2.55 -5.33
N HIS A 201 4.43 3.32 -6.42
CA HIS A 201 5.66 3.56 -7.19
C HIS A 201 6.36 2.27 -7.68
N ARG A 202 5.63 1.16 -7.82
CA ARG A 202 6.19 -0.13 -8.31
C ARG A 202 6.74 -0.03 -9.73
N ASP A 203 6.17 0.86 -10.55
CA ASP A 203 6.57 1.22 -11.91
C ASP A 203 7.64 2.32 -11.97
N ALA A 204 7.83 3.07 -10.89
CA ALA A 204 8.78 4.19 -10.77
C ALA A 204 9.58 4.13 -9.46
N MET A 205 10.25 3.00 -9.19
CA MET A 205 10.89 2.74 -7.89
C MET A 205 11.95 3.79 -7.50
N ALA A 206 12.65 4.38 -8.48
CA ALA A 206 13.62 5.44 -8.23
C ALA A 206 12.97 6.68 -7.60
N ASP A 207 11.68 6.92 -7.87
CA ASP A 207 10.89 8.03 -7.34
C ASP A 207 10.17 7.66 -6.03
N HIS A 208 10.37 6.45 -5.51
CA HIS A 208 9.73 6.03 -4.26
C HIS A 208 10.24 6.91 -3.10
N PRO A 209 9.37 7.54 -2.28
CA PRO A 209 9.76 8.46 -1.22
C PRO A 209 10.76 7.91 -0.20
N SER A 210 10.75 6.58 -0.02
CA SER A 210 11.72 5.86 0.82
C SER A 210 13.15 5.84 0.28
N MET A 211 13.38 6.21 -0.98
CA MET A 211 14.72 6.41 -1.53
C MET A 211 15.41 7.63 -0.89
N ASP A 212 14.62 8.63 -0.46
CA ASP A 212 15.12 9.87 0.15
C ASP A 212 15.31 9.78 1.68
N ILE A 213 14.95 8.65 2.30
CA ILE A 213 15.15 8.45 3.73
C ILE A 213 16.63 8.10 3.98
N LEU A 214 17.32 8.96 4.73
CA LEU A 214 18.64 8.65 5.25
C LEU A 214 18.57 7.42 6.16
N ARG A 215 19.18 6.31 5.70
CA ARG A 215 19.31 5.08 6.46
C ARG A 215 20.67 5.07 7.15
N LEU A 216 20.69 4.61 8.40
CA LEU A 216 21.95 4.35 9.10
C LEU A 216 22.53 3.04 8.55
N GLU A 217 23.67 3.14 7.86
CA GLU A 217 24.46 1.98 7.47
C GLU A 217 24.80 1.13 8.70
N ASP A 218 24.78 -0.19 8.57
CA ASP A 218 25.20 -1.15 9.60
C ASP A 218 24.45 -1.08 10.96
N LYS A 219 23.29 -0.42 11.04
CA LYS A 219 22.56 -0.22 12.32
C LYS A 219 22.24 -1.54 13.04
N PHE A 220 22.05 -2.64 12.30
CA PHE A 220 21.68 -3.96 12.83
C PHE A 220 22.36 -5.15 12.16
N VAL A 221 23.23 -4.93 11.16
CA VAL A 221 23.97 -6.00 10.48
C VAL A 221 25.38 -6.06 11.07
N PRO A 222 25.77 -7.15 11.77
CA PRO A 222 27.14 -7.30 12.24
C PRO A 222 28.10 -7.33 11.05
N LYS A 223 29.18 -6.54 11.10
CA LYS A 223 30.28 -6.71 10.14
C LYS A 223 30.84 -8.13 10.31
N PRO A 224 31.10 -8.86 9.22
CA PRO A 224 31.97 -10.02 9.30
C PRO A 224 33.26 -9.57 9.99
N LEU A 225 33.65 -10.25 11.06
CA LEU A 225 34.98 -10.05 11.63
C LEU A 225 35.97 -10.21 10.48
N ALA A 226 36.80 -9.18 10.24
CA ALA A 226 37.88 -9.30 9.27
C ALA A 226 38.66 -10.57 9.63
N ALA A 227 38.80 -11.47 8.65
CA ALA A 227 39.62 -12.66 8.84
C ALA A 227 41.04 -12.22 9.25
N PRO A 228 41.67 -12.91 10.22
CA PRO A 228 42.99 -12.54 10.72
C PRO A 228 44.07 -12.56 9.64
#